data_AF-A0A536NXW3-F1
#
_entry.id   AF-A0A536NXW3-F1
#
_cell.length_a   1.000
_cell.length_b   1.000
_cell.length_c   1.000
_cell.angle_alpha   90.00
_cell.angle_beta   90.00
_cell.angle_gamma   90.00
#
_symmetry.space_group_name_H-M   'P 1'
#
loop_
_entity.id
_entity.type
_entity.pdbx_description
1 polymer ?
#
loop_
_entity_poly.entity_id
_entity_poly.type
_entity_poly.pdbx_seq_one_letter_code
_entity_poly.pdbx_strand_id
1 'polypeptide(L)' 'MRGFKAFLLRGNVVDLAIGVVIGIAFAAVIGAFVKDLVTPLIAAIGGKPDFSALSFTINQSKFLYGDFINA' A
#
# COMPACT_ATOMS: atom_id res chain seq x y z
N MET A 1 -6.62 36.31 8.54
CA MET A 1 -6.22 35.25 9.50
C MET A 1 -7.37 34.72 10.39
N ARG A 2 -8.28 35.56 10.92
CA ARG A 2 -9.42 35.07 11.74
C ARG A 2 -10.39 34.11 11.01
N GLY A 3 -10.69 34.37 9.73
CA GLY A 3 -11.60 33.54 8.92
C GLY A 3 -11.05 32.15 8.58
N PHE A 4 -9.74 32.02 8.36
CA PHE A 4 -9.10 30.74 8.09
C PHE A 4 -9.06 29.84 9.34
N LYS A 5 -8.79 30.42 10.52
CA LYS A 5 -8.90 29.69 11.79
C LYS A 5 -10.34 29.22 12.05
N ALA A 6 -11.35 30.05 11.76
CA ALA A 6 -12.76 29.65 11.88
C ALA A 6 -13.19 28.57 10.87
N PHE A 7 -12.58 28.56 9.68
CA PHE A 7 -12.78 27.53 8.67
C PHE A 7 -12.17 26.18 9.09
N LEU A 8 -10.95 26.19 9.62
CA LEU A 8 -10.30 24.98 10.16
C LEU A 8 -11.04 24.46 11.41
N LEU A 9 -11.51 25.33 12.29
CA LEU A 9 -12.28 24.92 13.48
C LEU A 9 -13.67 24.33 13.15
N ARG A 10 -14.07 24.25 11.87
CA ARG A 10 -15.18 23.38 11.48
C ARG A 10 -14.71 21.93 11.64
N GLY A 11 -15.06 21.31 12.77
CA GLY A 11 -14.64 19.95 13.15
C GLY A 11 -14.69 18.93 12.01
N ASN A 12 -15.73 18.98 11.17
CA ASN A 12 -15.87 18.11 9.99
C ASN A 12 -14.66 18.11 9.01
N VAL A 13 -13.96 19.23 8.85
CA VAL A 13 -12.80 19.32 7.93
C VAL A 13 -11.52 18.85 8.61
N VAL A 14 -11.36 19.15 9.90
CA VAL A 14 -10.18 18.74 10.67
C VAL A 14 -10.19 17.24 10.91
N ASP A 15 -11.35 16.66 11.27
CA ASP A 15 -11.47 15.22 11.50
C ASP A 15 -11.23 14.42 10.21
N LEU A 16 -11.74 14.92 9.08
CA LEU A 16 -11.46 14.36 7.75
C LEU A 16 -9.96 14.43 7.41
N ALA A 17 -9.33 15.58 7.63
CA ALA A 17 -7.91 15.76 7.34
C ALA A 17 -7.02 14.85 8.20
N ILE A 18 -7.34 14.70 9.49
CA ILE A 18 -6.64 13.78 10.39
C ILE A 18 -6.79 12.33 9.90
N GLY A 19 -8.00 11.92 9.51
CA GLY A 19 -8.25 10.58 8.97
C GLY A 19 -7.39 10.25 7.74
N VAL A 20 -7.26 11.19 6.80
CA VAL A 20 -6.42 11.02 5.60
C VAL A 20 -4.93 10.92 5.97
N VAL A 21 -4.45 11.77 6.86
CA VAL A 21 -3.03 11.77 7.28
C VAL A 21 -2.67 10.45 7.98
N ILE A 22 -3.53 9.96 8.87
CA ILE A 22 -3.33 8.67 9.54
C ILE A 22 -3.35 7.54 8.51
N GLY A 23 -4.28 7.56 7.55
CA GLY A 23 -4.37 6.56 6.49
C GLY A 23 -3.08 6.47 5.66
N ILE A 24 -2.52 7.61 5.26
CA ILE A 24 -1.26 7.67 4.48
C ILE A 24 -0.08 7.17 5.31
N ALA A 25 0.04 7.63 6.56
CA ALA A 25 1.12 7.21 7.44
C ALA A 25 1.08 5.71 7.74
N PHE A 26 -0.12 5.17 8.01
CA PHE A 26 -0.32 3.74 8.27
C PHE A 26 -0.03 2.88 7.04
N ALA A 27 -0.46 3.32 5.85
CA ALA A 27 -0.15 2.63 4.60
C ALA A 27 1.37 2.54 4.37
N ALA A 28 2.13 3.60 4.68
CA ALA A 28 3.58 3.57 4.58
C ALA A 28 4.22 2.57 5.55
N VAL A 29 3.72 2.47 6.79
CA VAL A 29 4.20 1.49 7.79
C VAL A 29 3.92 0.06 7.34
N ILE A 30 2.70 -0.22 6.87
CA ILE A 30 2.34 -1.55 6.37
C ILE A 30 3.14 -1.90 5.11
N GLY A 31 3.33 -0.95 4.19
CA GLY A 31 4.15 -1.18 3.00
C GLY A 31 5.59 -1.54 3.33
N ALA A 32 6.21 -0.84 4.29
CA ALA A 32 7.55 -1.18 4.79
C ALA A 32 7.57 -2.57 5.44
N PHE A 33 6.58 -2.90 6.27
CA PHE A 33 6.45 -4.22 6.90
C PHE A 33 6.35 -5.36 5.87
N VAL A 34 5.50 -5.18 4.84
CA VAL A 34 5.35 -6.18 3.78
C VAL A 34 6.67 -6.38 3.04
N LYS A 35 7.30 -5.28 2.62
CA LYS A 35 8.56 -5.30 1.89
C LYS A 35 9.70 -5.94 2.69
N ASP A 36 9.85 -5.57 3.95
CA ASP A 36 11.04 -5.91 4.74
C ASP A 36 10.89 -7.25 5.49
N LEU A 37 9.66 -7.72 5.74
CA LEU A 37 9.41 -8.98 6.47
C LEU A 37 8.66 -10.02 5.64
N VAL A 38 7.55 -9.63 5.01
CA VAL A 38 6.67 -10.59 4.32
C VAL A 38 7.29 -11.07 3.01
N THR A 39 7.76 -10.15 2.16
CA THR A 39 8.42 -10.49 0.89
C THR A 39 9.61 -11.45 1.07
N PRO A 40 10.57 -11.21 1.99
CA PRO A 40 11.67 -12.16 2.21
C PRO A 40 11.21 -13.50 2.83
N LEU A 41 10.16 -13.52 3.64
CA LEU A 41 9.60 -14.77 4.17
C LEU A 41 8.97 -15.64 3.07
N ILE A 42 8.19 -15.01 2.16
CA ILE A 42 7.64 -15.69 0.99
C ILE A 42 8.77 -16.12 0.04
N ALA A 43 9.79 -15.27 -0.15
CA ALA A 43 10.99 -15.57 -0.93
C ALA A 43 11.76 -16.77 -0.40
N ALA A 44 11.87 -16.91 0.93
CA ALA A 44 12.53 -18.05 1.56
C ALA A 44 11.82 -19.39 1.27
N ILE A 45 10.50 -19.37 1.10
CA ILE A 45 9.70 -20.55 0.77
C ILE A 45 9.68 -20.81 -0.74
N GLY A 46 9.62 -19.75 -1.56
CA GLY A 46 9.53 -19.81 -3.03
C GLY A 46 10.88 -19.83 -3.77
N GLY A 47 12.01 -19.65 -3.08
CA GLY A 47 13.37 -19.74 -3.61
C GLY A 47 13.90 -18.50 -4.35
N LYS A 48 13.08 -17.47 -4.61
CA LYS A 48 13.52 -16.18 -5.19
C LYS A 48 12.79 -15.00 -4.54
N PRO A 49 13.46 -13.85 -4.31
CA PRO A 49 12.83 -12.63 -3.78
C PRO A 49 11.89 -11.93 -4.75
N ASP A 50 11.95 -12.28 -6.04
CA ASP A 50 11.16 -11.66 -7.08
C ASP A 50 10.22 -12.68 -7.72
N PHE A 51 8.93 -12.47 -7.50
CA PHE A 51 7.86 -13.30 -8.06
C PHE A 51 7.29 -12.77 -9.37
N SER A 52 7.78 -11.65 -9.93
CA SER A 52 7.27 -11.04 -11.17
C SER A 52 7.25 -11.99 -12.39
N ALA A 53 8.11 -13.02 -12.38
CA ALA A 53 8.14 -14.05 -13.41
C ALA A 53 6.94 -15.02 -13.36
N LEU A 54 6.19 -15.06 -12.26
CA LEU A 54 5.01 -15.91 -12.10
C LEU A 54 3.84 -15.35 -12.90
N SER A 55 3.51 -16.06 -13.98
CA SER A 55 2.39 -15.71 -14.84
C SER A 55 1.74 -16.94 -15.46
N PHE A 56 0.45 -16.86 -15.73
CA PHE A 56 -0.25 -17.87 -16.54
C PHE A 56 -0.94 -17.17 -17.72
N THR A 57 -1.21 -17.93 -18.79
CA THR A 57 -1.87 -17.40 -19.99
C THR A 57 -3.26 -18.02 -20.13
N ILE A 58 -4.29 -17.19 -20.30
CA ILE A 58 -5.64 -17.62 -20.71
C ILE A 58 -6.00 -16.85 -21.96
N ASN A 59 -6.36 -17.55 -23.04
CA ASN A 59 -6.78 -16.93 -24.31
C ASN A 59 -5.82 -15.85 -24.83
N GLN A 60 -4.51 -16.13 -24.87
CA GLN A 60 -3.45 -15.18 -25.29
C GLN A 60 -3.28 -13.96 -24.38
N SER A 61 -4.01 -13.86 -23.26
CA SER A 61 -3.82 -12.82 -22.24
C SER A 61 -2.91 -13.34 -21.13
N LYS A 62 -1.83 -12.60 -20.86
CA LYS A 62 -0.83 -12.93 -19.83
C LYS A 62 -1.25 -12.31 -18.50
N PHE A 63 -1.56 -13.15 -17.52
CA PHE A 63 -1.90 -12.74 -16.16
C PHE A 63 -0.66 -12.79 -15.27
N LEU A 64 -0.17 -11.62 -14.86
CA LEU A 64 1.04 -11.41 -14.05
C LEU A 64 0.71 -11.43 -12.55
N TYR A 65 0.24 -12.57 -12.03
CA TYR A 65 -0.12 -12.67 -10.61
C TYR A 65 1.10 -12.57 -9.67
N GLY A 66 2.30 -12.77 -10.20
CA GLY A 66 3.56 -12.50 -9.51
C GLY A 66 3.69 -11.07 -9.00
N ASP A 67 3.18 -10.10 -9.76
CA ASP A 67 3.24 -8.68 -9.39
C ASP A 67 2.34 -8.37 -8.18
N PHE A 68 1.23 -9.09 -8.03
CA PHE A 68 0.33 -8.96 -6.88
C PHE A 68 0.96 -9.45 -5.58
N ILE A 69 1.82 -10.47 -5.64
CA ILE A 69 2.53 -11.01 -4.46
C ILE A 69 3.71 -10.09 -4.08
N ASN A 70 4.28 -9.38 -5.05
CA ASN A 70 5.39 -8.44 -4.84
C ASN A 70 4.95 -7.03 -4.40
N ALA A 71 3.70 -6.64 -4.65
CA ALA A 71 3.15 -5.32 -4.32
C ALA A 71 2.87 -5.14 -2.82
#